data_AF-A0A6P2B1T2-F1
#
_entry.id   AF-A0A6P2B1T2-F1
#
_cell.length_a   1.000
_cell.length_b   1.000
_cell.length_c   1.000
_cell.angle_alpha   90.00
_cell.angle_beta   90.00
_cell.angle_gamma   90.00
#
_symmetry.space_group_name_H-M   'P 1'
#
loop_
_entity.id
_entity.type
_entity.pdbx_description
1 polymer ?
#
loop_
_entity_poly.entity_id
_entity_poly.type
_entity_poly.pdbx_seq_one_letter_code
_entity_poly.pdbx_strand_id
1 'polypeptide(L)'
;MNPYISHHDDDDTDDTPIEAYCVRCRGSVEVVDPVAVWTRKGVPATRGECPDCGGTVFRMGRTDKHQRGANPSEADAAQPSRPAAVRLGRDAVYVMFAPDDSAIARRIADDLNKIGVAAWLHGGDGADDSTEWATGVHPALHSCSRLIYVLSPAALDMEAAQVGWQFCREQRKPIIVAQVAPAPPPDGIRRSPRFDFTSDYKRAFRQMVMALQ
;
A
#
# COMPACT_ATOMS: atom_id res chain seq x y z
N MET A 1 -62.84 9.89 14.24
CA MET A 1 -61.73 9.42 13.39
C MET A 1 -61.13 10.63 12.68
N ASN A 2 -59.97 11.13 13.12
CA ASN A 2 -59.24 12.18 12.42
C ASN A 2 -58.07 11.52 11.65
N PRO A 3 -57.95 11.69 10.31
CA PRO A 3 -57.08 10.90 9.44
C PRO A 3 -55.68 11.52 9.20
N TYR A 4 -55.10 12.21 10.18
CA TYR A 4 -53.72 12.70 10.05
C TYR A 4 -52.72 11.63 10.50
N ILE A 5 -52.39 10.70 9.60
CA ILE A 5 -51.16 9.92 9.70
C ILE A 5 -50.06 10.81 9.15
N SER A 6 -49.34 11.49 10.05
CA SER A 6 -48.03 12.06 9.72
C SER A 6 -47.06 10.89 9.51
N HIS A 7 -46.72 10.62 8.25
CA HIS A 7 -45.53 9.84 7.91
C HIS A 7 -44.35 10.54 8.57
N HIS A 8 -43.79 9.94 9.63
CA HIS A 8 -42.43 10.24 10.01
C HIS A 8 -41.58 9.43 9.04
N ASP A 9 -41.01 10.13 8.06
CA ASP A 9 -39.92 9.60 7.24
C ASP A 9 -38.70 9.48 8.17
N ASP A 10 -38.60 8.35 8.89
CA ASP A 10 -37.39 7.91 9.57
C ASP A 10 -36.39 7.40 8.50
N ASP A 11 -35.79 8.32 7.75
CA ASP A 11 -34.59 8.04 6.94
C ASP A 11 -33.45 8.96 7.42
N ASP A 12 -33.13 8.86 8.71
CA ASP A 12 -31.91 9.43 9.29
C ASP A 12 -30.73 8.52 8.94
N THR A 13 -30.32 8.55 7.68
CA THR A 13 -28.97 8.10 7.30
C THR A 13 -28.00 9.23 7.68
N ASP A 14 -27.66 9.33 8.97
CA ASP A 14 -26.68 10.25 9.53
C ASP A 14 -25.25 9.88 9.06
N ASP A 15 -24.99 10.08 7.77
CA ASP A 15 -23.65 10.05 7.18
C ASP A 15 -23.14 11.50 7.14
N THR A 16 -22.97 12.10 8.32
CA THR A 16 -22.34 13.42 8.39
C THR A 16 -20.88 13.25 7.98
N PRO A 17 -20.42 13.89 6.88
CA PRO A 17 -19.08 13.67 6.36
C PRO A 17 -18.03 14.14 7.36
N ILE A 18 -17.16 13.21 7.78
CA ILE A 18 -16.10 13.51 8.75
C ILE A 18 -14.90 14.01 7.97
N GLU A 19 -14.57 15.30 8.13
CA GLU A 19 -13.38 15.88 7.50
C GLU A 19 -12.12 15.72 8.37
N ALA A 20 -10.99 15.35 7.76
CA ALA A 20 -9.68 15.28 8.42
C ALA A 20 -8.56 15.83 7.54
N TYR A 21 -7.48 16.30 8.17
CA TYR A 21 -6.30 16.76 7.43
C TYR A 21 -5.40 15.58 7.04
N CYS A 22 -5.15 15.42 5.75
CA CYS A 22 -4.18 14.47 5.24
C CYS A 22 -2.78 15.11 5.21
N VAL A 23 -1.86 14.62 6.03
CA VAL A 23 -0.47 15.13 6.09
C VAL A 23 0.30 14.85 4.80
N ARG A 24 -0.07 13.80 4.06
CA ARG A 24 0.57 13.43 2.79
C ARG A 24 0.12 14.31 1.63
N CYS A 25 -1.19 14.54 1.50
CA CYS A 25 -1.75 15.43 0.47
C CYS A 25 -1.69 16.92 0.86
N ARG A 26 -1.42 17.22 2.13
CA ARG A 26 -1.43 18.57 2.72
C ARG A 26 -2.76 19.31 2.56
N GLY A 27 -3.88 18.59 2.58
CA GLY A 27 -5.23 19.13 2.43
C GLY A 27 -6.24 18.45 3.34
N SER A 28 -7.37 19.11 3.54
CA SER A 28 -8.54 18.52 4.21
C SER A 28 -9.27 17.60 3.24
N VAL A 29 -9.63 16.41 3.72
CA VAL A 29 -10.33 15.39 2.95
C VAL A 29 -11.47 14.81 3.77
N GLU A 30 -12.52 14.35 3.10
CA GLU A 30 -13.53 13.49 3.72
C GLU A 30 -12.93 12.11 4.01
N VAL A 31 -13.07 11.67 5.24
CA VAL A 31 -12.49 10.43 5.73
C VAL A 31 -13.29 9.25 5.20
N VAL A 32 -12.64 8.39 4.43
CA VAL A 32 -13.19 7.09 4.00
C VAL A 32 -13.06 6.07 5.14
N ASP A 33 -14.07 5.22 5.32
CA ASP A 33 -14.12 4.20 6.39
C ASP A 33 -13.81 4.79 7.80
N PRO A 34 -14.55 5.80 8.31
CA PRO A 34 -14.22 6.41 9.59
C PRO A 34 -14.55 5.49 10.77
N VAL A 35 -13.53 5.16 11.54
CA VAL A 35 -13.55 4.31 12.76
C VAL A 35 -13.26 5.17 13.99
N ALA A 36 -14.12 5.06 15.01
CA ALA A 36 -13.89 5.68 16.31
C ALA A 36 -12.78 4.95 17.07
N VAL A 37 -11.81 5.70 17.58
CA VAL A 37 -10.63 5.18 18.29
C VAL A 37 -10.31 6.05 19.50
N TRP A 38 -9.75 5.46 20.55
CA TRP A 38 -9.25 6.19 21.70
C TRP A 38 -7.72 6.25 21.66
N THR A 39 -7.16 7.42 21.92
CA THR A 39 -5.71 7.56 22.09
C THR A 39 -5.25 6.86 23.37
N ARG A 40 -3.94 6.63 23.52
CA ARG A 40 -3.34 6.06 24.74
C ARG A 40 -3.67 6.84 26.02
N LYS A 41 -4.04 8.11 25.90
CA LYS A 41 -4.46 8.97 27.02
C LYS A 41 -5.99 9.00 27.23
N GLY A 42 -6.74 8.13 26.55
CA GLY A 42 -8.20 8.05 26.64
C GLY A 42 -8.95 9.16 25.87
N VAL A 43 -8.26 9.97 25.07
CA VAL A 43 -8.91 11.03 24.29
C VAL A 43 -9.57 10.43 23.04
N PRO A 44 -10.86 10.74 22.76
CA PRO A 44 -11.57 10.25 21.58
C PRO A 44 -11.01 10.85 20.29
N ALA A 45 -10.97 10.05 19.25
CA ALA A 45 -10.53 10.45 17.93
C ALA A 45 -11.15 9.55 16.84
N THR A 46 -11.09 10.00 15.59
CA THR A 46 -11.51 9.21 14.44
C THR A 46 -10.31 8.92 13.56
N ARG A 47 -10.15 7.66 13.19
CA ARG A 47 -9.17 7.19 12.20
C ARG A 47 -9.92 6.75 10.95
N GLY A 48 -9.38 7.04 9.79
CA GLY A 48 -9.82 6.43 8.53
C GLY A 48 -8.80 6.64 7.43
N GLU A 49 -9.25 6.67 6.18
CA GLU A 49 -8.39 6.73 4.99
C GLU A 49 -8.63 7.99 4.16
N CYS A 50 -7.55 8.52 3.57
CA CYS A 50 -7.60 9.61 2.60
C CYS A 50 -8.05 9.07 1.23
N PRO A 51 -9.11 9.62 0.60
CA PRO A 51 -9.58 9.18 -0.71
C PRO A 51 -8.56 9.42 -1.84
N ASP A 52 -7.73 10.46 -1.72
CA ASP A 52 -6.77 10.83 -2.77
C ASP A 52 -5.52 9.94 -2.80
N CYS A 53 -4.97 9.61 -1.62
CA CYS A 53 -3.67 8.92 -1.52
C CYS A 53 -3.72 7.58 -0.75
N GLY A 54 -4.87 7.19 -0.20
CA GLY A 54 -5.03 5.99 0.64
C GLY A 54 -4.26 6.04 1.97
N GLY A 55 -3.75 7.21 2.36
CA GLY A 55 -2.99 7.36 3.61
C GLY A 55 -3.92 7.39 4.82
N THR A 56 -3.45 6.91 5.97
CA THR A 56 -4.19 7.03 7.22
C THR A 56 -4.38 8.49 7.60
N VAL A 57 -5.63 8.89 7.81
CA VAL A 57 -6.01 10.21 8.32
C VAL A 57 -6.55 10.07 9.73
N PHE A 58 -6.30 11.09 10.54
CA PHE A 58 -6.65 11.09 11.95
C PHE A 58 -7.24 12.45 12.32
N ARG A 59 -8.48 12.44 12.83
CA ARG A 59 -9.18 13.62 13.33
C ARG A 59 -9.29 13.49 14.84
N MET A 60 -8.76 14.47 15.56
CA MET A 60 -8.99 14.57 17.01
C MET A 60 -10.42 15.04 17.27
N GLY A 61 -11.05 14.49 18.31
CA GLY A 61 -12.37 14.93 18.74
C GLY A 61 -13.40 13.80 18.77
N ARG A 62 -14.48 14.08 19.49
CA ARG A 62 -15.64 13.19 19.57
C ARG A 62 -16.49 13.38 18.33
N THR A 63 -16.79 12.28 17.64
CA THR A 63 -17.77 12.20 16.55
C THR A 63 -18.97 11.39 17.00
N ASP A 64 -20.06 11.41 16.24
CA ASP A 64 -21.30 10.69 16.55
C ASP A 64 -21.10 9.17 16.64
N LYS A 65 -20.05 8.66 15.99
CA LYS A 65 -19.56 7.28 16.11
C LYS A 65 -18.98 6.93 17.49
N HIS A 66 -18.79 7.88 18.41
CA HIS A 66 -18.36 7.64 19.79
C HIS A 66 -19.57 7.53 20.73
N GLN A 67 -20.21 6.36 20.78
CA GLN A 67 -21.35 6.12 21.68
C GLN A 67 -21.01 6.39 23.15
N ARG A 68 -21.94 7.04 23.86
CA ARG A 68 -21.79 7.41 25.27
C ARG A 68 -21.91 6.17 26.16
N GLY A 69 -20.77 5.58 26.55
CA GLY A 69 -20.72 4.47 27.50
C GLY A 69 -19.51 3.55 27.36
N ALA A 70 -18.87 3.50 26.20
CA ALA A 70 -17.65 2.75 25.99
C ALA A 70 -16.43 3.65 26.26
N ASN A 71 -16.02 3.73 27.53
CA ASN A 71 -14.61 3.98 27.81
C ASN A 71 -13.98 2.58 27.88
N PRO A 72 -13.21 2.12 26.88
CA PRO A 72 -12.62 0.80 26.96
C PRO A 72 -11.71 0.76 28.18
N SER A 73 -12.00 -0.14 29.11
CA SER A 73 -11.02 -0.54 30.10
C SER A 73 -9.76 -1.01 29.38
N GLU A 74 -8.61 -0.92 30.02
CA GLU A 74 -7.27 -1.11 29.46
C GLU A 74 -7.04 -2.48 28.75
N ALA A 75 -8.03 -3.37 28.73
CA ALA A 75 -8.00 -4.71 28.15
C ALA A 75 -8.23 -4.77 26.62
N ASP A 76 -8.83 -3.75 25.98
CA ASP A 76 -9.06 -3.75 24.51
C ASP A 76 -8.00 -2.95 23.72
N ALA A 77 -6.97 -2.43 24.38
CA ALA A 77 -5.97 -1.55 23.77
C ALA A 77 -4.88 -2.27 22.94
N ALA A 78 -4.96 -3.59 22.74
CA ALA A 78 -3.92 -4.31 22.02
C ALA A 78 -4.43 -5.57 21.33
N GLN A 79 -5.23 -5.42 20.28
CA GLN A 79 -4.99 -6.27 19.12
C GLN A 79 -4.32 -5.42 18.05
N PRO A 80 -3.07 -5.71 17.64
CA PRO A 80 -2.60 -5.20 16.38
C PRO A 80 -3.57 -5.74 15.34
N SER A 81 -4.41 -4.85 14.81
CA SER A 81 -5.19 -5.15 13.62
C SER A 81 -4.20 -5.73 12.62
N ARG A 82 -4.41 -7.00 12.26
CA ARG A 82 -3.75 -7.72 11.16
C ARG A 82 -3.38 -6.68 10.09
N PRO A 83 -2.11 -6.58 9.65
CA PRO A 83 -1.65 -5.46 8.83
C PRO A 83 -2.68 -5.28 7.73
N ALA A 84 -3.39 -4.15 7.78
CA ALA A 84 -4.43 -3.85 6.83
C ALA A 84 -3.79 -4.07 5.47
N ALA A 85 -4.38 -4.96 4.66
CA ALA A 85 -3.89 -5.26 3.32
C ALA A 85 -3.60 -3.90 2.69
N VAL A 86 -2.30 -3.60 2.47
CA VAL A 86 -1.85 -2.27 2.09
C VAL A 86 -2.65 -1.93 0.85
N ARG A 87 -3.66 -1.04 0.97
CA ARG A 87 -4.45 -0.60 -0.17
C ARG A 87 -3.45 0.09 -1.08
N LEU A 88 -3.07 -0.59 -2.16
CA LEU A 88 -2.06 -0.12 -3.09
C LEU A 88 -2.57 1.18 -3.71
N GLY A 89 -2.17 2.32 -3.15
CA GLY A 89 -2.49 3.63 -3.68
C GLY A 89 -1.90 3.82 -5.08
N ARG A 90 -2.22 4.95 -5.73
CA ARG A 90 -1.71 5.32 -7.07
C ARG A 90 -0.18 5.29 -7.21
N ASP A 91 0.58 5.31 -6.12
CA ASP A 91 2.05 5.27 -6.08
C ASP A 91 2.63 3.91 -5.62
N ALA A 92 1.83 2.86 -5.60
CA ALA A 92 2.33 1.56 -5.16
C ALA A 92 3.34 0.94 -6.13
N VAL A 93 4.29 0.22 -5.56
CA VAL A 93 5.42 -0.38 -6.25
C VAL A 93 5.29 -1.90 -6.21
N TYR A 94 5.38 -2.53 -7.37
CA TYR A 94 5.53 -3.97 -7.47
C TYR A 94 7.01 -4.34 -7.35
N VAL A 95 7.36 -5.24 -6.45
CA VAL A 95 8.72 -5.74 -6.27
C VAL A 95 8.77 -7.15 -6.83
N MET A 96 9.46 -7.29 -7.96
CA MET A 96 9.66 -8.55 -8.66
C MET A 96 11.04 -9.10 -8.32
N PHE A 97 11.09 -10.32 -7.80
CA PHE A 97 12.30 -10.96 -7.31
C PHE A 97 12.21 -12.48 -7.46
N ALA A 98 13.36 -13.15 -7.50
CA ALA A 98 13.41 -14.61 -7.45
C ALA A 98 13.29 -15.13 -6.02
N PRO A 99 12.73 -16.32 -5.77
CA PRO A 99 12.56 -16.86 -4.42
C PRO A 99 13.82 -16.79 -3.54
N ASP A 100 14.99 -17.03 -4.15
CA ASP A 100 16.31 -16.96 -3.52
C ASP A 100 16.67 -15.54 -3.02
N ASP A 101 16.11 -14.50 -3.62
CA ASP A 101 16.32 -13.09 -3.27
C ASP A 101 15.25 -12.56 -2.29
N SER A 102 14.38 -13.42 -1.77
CA SER A 102 13.26 -13.03 -0.89
C SER A 102 13.68 -12.20 0.32
N ALA A 103 14.83 -12.50 0.92
CA ALA A 103 15.33 -11.77 2.08
C ALA A 103 15.60 -10.29 1.77
N ILE A 104 16.26 -9.99 0.66
CA ILE A 104 16.57 -8.61 0.27
C ILE A 104 15.35 -7.89 -0.30
N ALA A 105 14.49 -8.61 -1.05
CA ALA A 105 13.24 -8.06 -1.57
C ALA A 105 12.30 -7.64 -0.44
N ARG A 106 12.13 -8.50 0.59
CA ARG A 106 11.32 -8.18 1.78
C ARG A 106 11.88 -6.96 2.51
N ARG A 107 13.20 -6.90 2.71
CA ARG A 107 13.84 -5.74 3.33
C ARG A 107 13.58 -4.44 2.56
N ILE A 108 13.70 -4.46 1.24
CA ILE A 108 13.35 -3.32 0.38
C ILE A 108 11.89 -2.91 0.57
N ALA A 109 10.96 -3.87 0.53
CA ALA A 109 9.54 -3.59 0.71
C ALA A 109 9.22 -3.02 2.10
N ASP A 110 9.78 -3.59 3.16
CA ASP A 110 9.65 -3.08 4.53
C ASP A 110 10.15 -1.64 4.66
N ASP A 111 11.33 -1.34 4.10
CA ASP A 111 11.90 0.01 4.18
C ASP A 111 11.14 1.01 3.30
N LEU A 112 10.58 0.59 2.15
CA LEU A 112 9.65 1.39 1.34
C LEU A 112 8.37 1.71 2.12
N ASN A 113 7.77 0.70 2.75
CA ASN A 113 6.56 0.87 3.56
C ASN A 113 6.80 1.82 4.73
N LYS A 114 7.96 1.74 5.41
CA LYS A 114 8.34 2.65 6.51
C LYS A 114 8.41 4.12 6.09
N ILE A 115 8.78 4.39 4.83
CA ILE A 115 8.81 5.76 4.28
C ILE A 115 7.51 6.15 3.56
N GLY A 116 6.47 5.32 3.67
CA GLY A 116 5.14 5.57 3.13
C GLY A 116 4.94 5.17 1.66
N VAL A 117 5.87 4.44 1.05
CA VAL A 117 5.70 3.89 -0.30
C VAL A 117 5.15 2.47 -0.20
N ALA A 118 3.90 2.27 -0.62
CA ALA A 118 3.26 0.96 -0.61
C ALA A 118 4.02 0.00 -1.53
N ALA A 119 4.48 -1.13 -1.00
CA ALA A 119 5.23 -2.13 -1.74
C ALA A 119 4.53 -3.48 -1.73
N TRP A 120 4.36 -4.08 -2.91
CA TRP A 120 3.80 -5.42 -3.09
C TRP A 120 4.88 -6.39 -3.56
N LEU A 121 5.00 -7.56 -2.93
CA LEU A 121 6.03 -8.56 -3.20
C LEU A 121 5.51 -9.65 -4.13
N HIS A 122 6.23 -9.94 -5.22
CA HIS A 122 6.04 -11.14 -6.04
C HIS A 122 6.02 -12.43 -5.18
N GLY A 123 4.98 -13.25 -5.30
CA GLY A 123 4.82 -14.47 -4.49
C GLY A 123 4.53 -14.25 -3.00
N GLY A 124 4.12 -13.04 -2.57
CA GLY A 124 3.83 -12.71 -1.16
C GLY A 124 2.55 -13.33 -0.60
N ASP A 125 2.33 -13.14 0.72
CA ASP A 125 1.46 -13.88 1.67
C ASP A 125 -0.06 -13.99 1.39
N GLY A 126 -0.51 -13.82 0.14
CA GLY A 126 -1.91 -13.99 -0.26
C GLY A 126 -2.14 -14.34 -1.73
N ALA A 127 -1.09 -14.58 -2.52
CA ALA A 127 -1.20 -15.07 -3.88
C ALA A 127 -0.88 -16.56 -3.90
N ASP A 128 -1.82 -17.37 -4.36
CA ASP A 128 -1.56 -18.75 -4.72
C ASP A 128 -0.54 -18.74 -5.88
N ASP A 129 0.71 -19.09 -5.56
CA ASP A 129 1.87 -19.04 -6.47
C ASP A 129 1.71 -19.99 -7.68
N SER A 130 0.69 -20.86 -7.65
CA SER A 130 0.27 -21.76 -8.72
C SER A 130 -0.83 -21.22 -9.64
N THR A 131 -1.29 -19.98 -9.45
CA THR A 131 -2.36 -19.42 -10.29
C THR A 131 -1.80 -18.89 -11.62
N GLU A 132 -2.02 -19.64 -12.70
CA GLU A 132 -1.90 -19.13 -14.07
C GLU A 132 -2.93 -18.03 -14.31
N TRP A 133 -2.48 -16.77 -14.26
CA TRP A 133 -3.34 -15.63 -14.56
C TRP A 133 -3.72 -15.64 -16.04
N ALA A 134 -5.00 -15.39 -16.35
CA ALA A 134 -5.47 -15.31 -17.74
C ALA A 134 -4.72 -14.26 -18.60
N THR A 135 -4.09 -13.27 -17.98
CA THR A 135 -3.25 -12.25 -18.63
C THR A 135 -1.76 -12.59 -18.63
N GLY A 136 -1.34 -13.69 -18.01
CA GLY A 136 0.05 -14.07 -17.77
C GLY A 136 0.76 -13.22 -16.70
N VAL A 137 0.09 -12.22 -16.12
CA VAL A 137 0.65 -11.33 -15.09
C VAL A 137 -0.21 -11.28 -13.84
N HIS A 138 0.44 -11.15 -12.68
CA HIS A 138 -0.25 -10.99 -11.41
C HIS A 138 -1.11 -9.70 -11.39
N PRO A 139 -2.35 -9.71 -10.87
CA PRO A 139 -3.26 -8.55 -10.88
C PRO A 139 -2.70 -7.32 -10.15
N ALA A 140 -1.86 -7.52 -9.12
CA ALA A 140 -1.17 -6.42 -8.44
C ALA A 140 -0.23 -5.62 -9.37
N LEU A 141 0.24 -6.21 -10.48
CA LEU A 141 1.02 -5.51 -11.49
C LEU A 141 0.18 -4.45 -12.23
N HIS A 142 -1.14 -4.65 -12.32
CA HIS A 142 -2.06 -3.66 -12.88
C HIS A 142 -2.28 -2.49 -11.92
N SER A 143 -2.42 -2.75 -10.62
CA SER A 143 -2.67 -1.72 -9.59
C SER A 143 -1.43 -0.91 -9.21
N CYS A 144 -0.23 -1.50 -9.28
CA CYS A 144 1.02 -0.77 -9.06
C CYS A 144 1.32 0.20 -10.21
N SER A 145 1.81 1.40 -9.91
CA SER A 145 2.23 2.36 -10.94
C SER A 145 3.67 2.15 -11.40
N ARG A 146 4.49 1.42 -10.62
CA ARG A 146 5.93 1.25 -10.87
C ARG A 146 6.37 -0.19 -10.57
N LEU A 147 7.46 -0.61 -11.21
CA LEU A 147 8.11 -1.90 -10.99
C LEU A 147 9.52 -1.70 -10.44
N ILE A 148 9.84 -2.33 -9.31
CA ILE A 148 11.21 -2.63 -8.89
C ILE A 148 11.53 -4.05 -9.33
N TYR A 149 12.49 -4.20 -10.23
CA TYR A 149 13.03 -5.47 -10.66
C TYR A 149 14.31 -5.78 -9.87
N VAL A 150 14.26 -6.78 -8.99
CA VAL A 150 15.40 -7.28 -8.24
C VAL A 150 16.23 -8.17 -9.16
N LEU A 151 17.34 -7.63 -9.65
CA LEU A 151 18.21 -8.28 -10.62
C LEU A 151 19.23 -9.17 -9.92
N SER A 152 19.10 -10.47 -10.16
CA SER A 152 20.02 -11.55 -9.80
C SER A 152 20.07 -12.56 -10.97
N PRO A 153 21.04 -13.49 -11.00
CA PRO A 153 21.02 -14.59 -11.95
C PRO A 153 19.71 -15.39 -11.91
N ALA A 154 19.21 -15.72 -10.71
CA ALA A 154 17.96 -16.48 -10.55
C ALA A 154 16.74 -15.74 -11.13
N ALA A 155 16.70 -14.41 -11.04
CA ALA A 155 15.62 -13.60 -11.61
C ALA A 155 15.64 -13.53 -13.14
N LEU A 156 16.75 -13.90 -13.80
CA LEU A 156 16.85 -13.97 -15.26
C LEU A 156 16.22 -15.25 -15.83
N ASP A 157 16.24 -16.34 -15.07
CA ASP A 157 15.67 -17.63 -15.48
C ASP A 157 14.14 -17.72 -15.28
N MET A 158 13.54 -16.75 -14.59
CA MET A 158 12.10 -16.74 -14.32
C MET A 158 11.29 -16.20 -15.50
N GLU A 159 10.39 -17.02 -16.05
CA GLU A 159 9.45 -16.57 -17.08
C GLU A 159 8.51 -15.47 -16.55
N ALA A 160 8.00 -15.61 -15.32
CA ALA A 160 7.17 -14.60 -14.67
C ALA A 160 7.90 -13.24 -14.55
N ALA A 161 9.23 -13.28 -14.34
CA ALA A 161 10.05 -12.08 -14.31
C ALA A 161 10.08 -11.40 -15.69
N GLN A 162 10.31 -12.20 -16.74
CA GLN A 162 10.30 -11.72 -18.12
C GLN A 162 8.97 -11.08 -18.50
N VAL A 163 7.87 -11.79 -18.25
CA VAL A 163 6.51 -11.33 -18.56
C VAL A 163 6.16 -10.07 -17.77
N GLY A 164 6.54 -9.99 -16.50
CA GLY A 164 6.26 -8.84 -15.64
C GLY A 164 6.91 -7.54 -16.12
N TRP A 165 8.21 -7.55 -16.43
CA TRP A 165 8.85 -6.33 -16.92
C TRP A 165 8.42 -5.98 -18.34
N GLN A 166 8.10 -6.97 -19.20
CA GLN A 166 7.55 -6.72 -20.54
C GLN A 166 6.21 -5.97 -20.46
N PHE A 167 5.29 -6.46 -19.62
CA PHE A 167 4.02 -5.79 -19.36
C PHE A 167 4.22 -4.34 -18.88
N CYS A 168 5.12 -4.10 -17.93
CA CYS A 168 5.38 -2.75 -17.45
C CYS A 168 5.90 -1.83 -18.57
N ARG A 169 6.73 -2.34 -19.49
CA ARG A 169 7.19 -1.55 -20.65
C ARG A 169 6.04 -1.21 -21.60
N GLU A 170 5.18 -2.17 -21.91
CA GLU A 170 4.02 -1.95 -22.79
C GLU A 170 3.06 -0.91 -22.21
N GLN A 171 2.82 -0.99 -20.90
CA GLN A 171 1.99 -0.04 -20.16
C GLN A 171 2.72 1.28 -19.84
N ARG A 172 3.96 1.46 -20.32
CA ARG A 172 4.81 2.64 -20.06
C ARG A 172 5.00 2.94 -18.57
N LYS A 173 4.94 1.91 -17.73
CA LYS A 173 5.20 2.01 -16.29
C LYS A 173 6.71 2.13 -16.05
N PRO A 174 7.16 3.04 -15.16
CA PRO A 174 8.56 3.13 -14.79
C PRO A 174 9.08 1.81 -14.21
N ILE A 175 10.27 1.40 -14.67
CA ILE A 175 10.98 0.22 -14.19
C ILE A 175 12.29 0.68 -13.57
N ILE A 176 12.55 0.23 -12.35
CA ILE A 176 13.79 0.50 -11.62
C ILE A 176 14.45 -0.84 -11.28
N VAL A 177 15.75 -0.94 -11.51
CA VAL A 177 16.51 -2.17 -11.31
C VAL A 177 17.30 -2.09 -10.01
N ALA A 178 17.01 -3.00 -9.08
CA ALA A 178 17.77 -3.21 -7.85
C ALA A 178 18.71 -4.41 -8.08
N GLN A 179 19.98 -4.16 -8.38
CA GLN A 179 20.96 -5.21 -8.65
C GLN A 179 21.51 -5.78 -7.35
N VAL A 180 21.19 -7.03 -7.05
CA VAL A 180 21.57 -7.71 -5.79
C VAL A 180 22.68 -8.74 -5.98
N ALA A 181 22.96 -9.10 -7.23
CA ALA A 181 24.09 -9.94 -7.64
C ALA A 181 24.62 -9.47 -9.01
N PRO A 182 25.88 -9.79 -9.36
CA PRO A 182 26.43 -9.47 -10.68
C PRO A 182 25.69 -10.27 -11.77
N ALA A 183 24.85 -9.58 -12.54
CA ALA A 183 24.10 -10.16 -13.64
C ALA A 183 23.88 -9.12 -14.76
N PRO A 184 23.87 -9.51 -16.04
CA PRO A 184 23.54 -8.62 -17.13
C PRO A 184 22.03 -8.30 -17.10
N PRO A 185 21.60 -7.03 -17.14
CA PRO A 185 20.18 -6.72 -17.22
C PRO A 185 19.60 -7.18 -18.58
N PRO A 186 18.34 -7.65 -18.60
CA PRO A 186 17.64 -7.97 -19.86
C PRO A 186 17.62 -6.77 -20.81
N ASP A 187 17.74 -7.02 -22.12
CA ASP A 187 17.85 -5.96 -23.13
C ASP A 187 16.70 -4.95 -23.09
N GLY A 188 15.49 -5.42 -22.77
CA GLY A 188 14.32 -4.56 -22.67
C GLY A 188 14.40 -3.52 -21.57
N ILE A 189 15.12 -3.80 -20.48
CA ILE A 189 15.26 -2.92 -19.31
C ILE A 189 16.71 -2.45 -19.11
N ARG A 190 17.59 -2.65 -20.11
CA ARG A 190 19.00 -2.27 -20.07
C ARG A 190 19.24 -0.78 -19.80
N ARG A 191 18.29 0.08 -20.20
CA ARG A 191 18.35 1.55 -20.01
C ARG A 191 17.64 2.04 -18.76
N SER A 192 16.97 1.15 -18.02
CA SER A 192 16.27 1.51 -16.79
C SER A 192 17.26 1.96 -15.71
N PRO A 193 16.90 2.91 -14.83
CA PRO A 193 17.72 3.28 -13.69
C PRO A 193 18.10 2.05 -12.87
N ARG A 194 19.39 1.90 -12.57
CA ARG A 194 19.95 0.73 -11.92
C ARG A 194 20.77 1.12 -10.70
N PHE A 195 20.49 0.47 -9.58
CA PHE A 195 21.14 0.71 -8.29
C PHE A 195 21.77 -0.59 -7.78
N ASP A 196 23.02 -0.50 -7.33
CA ASP A 196 23.80 -1.64 -6.86
C ASP A 196 23.63 -1.85 -5.35
N PHE A 197 22.98 -2.95 -4.97
CA PHE A 197 22.72 -3.35 -3.59
C PHE A 197 23.76 -4.33 -3.04
N THR A 198 24.78 -4.72 -3.80
CA THR A 198 25.79 -5.71 -3.39
C THR A 198 26.75 -5.20 -2.31
N SER A 199 26.97 -3.88 -2.25
CA SER A 199 28.02 -3.28 -1.40
C SER A 199 27.46 -2.43 -0.25
N ASP A 200 26.62 -1.43 -0.54
CA ASP A 200 26.07 -0.51 0.48
C ASP A 200 24.55 -0.35 0.29
N TYR A 201 23.80 -1.14 1.06
CA TYR A 201 22.35 -1.11 1.06
C TYR A 201 21.77 0.28 1.32
N LYS A 202 22.27 1.02 2.31
CA LYS A 202 21.66 2.30 2.73
C LYS A 202 21.86 3.37 1.67
N ARG A 203 23.01 3.38 1.01
CA ARG A 203 23.28 4.28 -0.11
C ARG A 203 22.41 3.92 -1.32
N ALA A 204 22.40 2.66 -1.72
CA ALA A 204 21.63 2.17 -2.85
C ALA A 204 20.13 2.45 -2.69
N PHE A 205 19.58 2.12 -1.51
CA PHE A 205 18.17 2.36 -1.19
C PHE A 205 17.78 3.83 -1.30
N ARG A 206 18.58 4.75 -0.73
CA ARG A 206 18.30 6.20 -0.83
C ARG A 206 18.31 6.69 -2.28
N GLN A 207 19.28 6.26 -3.07
CA GLN A 207 19.37 6.64 -4.49
C GLN A 207 18.19 6.07 -5.29
N MET A 208 17.78 4.83 -4.99
CA MET A 208 16.63 4.19 -5.60
C MET A 208 15.32 4.94 -5.27
N VAL A 209 15.12 5.33 -4.02
CA VAL A 209 13.95 6.10 -3.58
C VAL A 209 13.87 7.46 -4.28
N MET A 210 15.00 8.13 -4.49
CA MET A 210 15.02 9.39 -5.26
C MET A 210 14.58 9.21 -6.72
N ALA A 211 14.77 8.02 -7.31
CA ALA A 211 14.28 7.71 -8.65
C ALA A 211 12.83 7.20 -8.68
N LEU A 212 12.23 6.93 -7.51
CA LEU A 212 10.80 6.59 -7.39
C LEU A 212 9.91 7.84 -7.34
N GLN A 213 10.43 8.99 -6.90
CA GLN A 213 9.73 10.27 -6.80
C GLN A 213 9.58 10.94 -8.17
#